data_AF-A0A3D2IKF8-F1
#
_entry.id   AF-A0A3D2IKF8-F1
#
_cell.length_a   1.000
_cell.length_b   1.000
_cell.length_c   1.000
_cell.angle_alpha   90.00
_cell.angle_beta   90.00
_cell.angle_gamma   90.00
#
_symmetry.space_group_name_H-M   'P 1'
#
loop_
_entity.id
_entity.type
_entity.pdbx_description
1 polymer ?
#
loop_
_entity_poly.entity_id
_entity_poly.type
_entity_poly.pdbx_seq_one_letter_code
_entity_poly.pdbx_strand_id
1 'polypeptide(L)'
;DPVGACVGMKGIRIHAIVRELQNENIDVINYTSDKHEFIKRALQPAEVLKVELDEEGKNASVLVPADEVSKAIGKGGVNIRLASKLAECEIDVYREVEEEDDIDLAEFEEDFGKEAIQALHEIGCDTARAVL
;
A
#
# COMPACT_ATOMS: atom_id res chain seq x y z
N ASP A 1 11.66 9.76 23.00
CA ASP A 1 11.00 9.84 21.70
C ASP A 1 11.92 10.57 20.71
N PRO A 2 12.51 9.85 19.73
CA PRO A 2 13.43 10.43 18.75
C PRO A 2 12.73 11.38 17.78
N VAL A 3 11.48 11.13 17.39
CA VAL A 3 10.72 12.04 16.52
C VAL A 3 10.50 13.38 17.22
N GLY A 4 10.05 13.38 18.47
CA GLY A 4 9.95 14.59 19.28
C GLY A 4 11.29 15.34 19.42
N ALA A 5 12.40 14.60 19.50
CA ALA A 5 13.75 15.15 19.52
C ALA A 5 14.20 15.77 18.18
N CYS A 6 13.60 15.42 17.05
CA CYS A 6 13.84 16.08 15.76
C CYS A 6 12.87 17.25 15.53
N VAL A 7 11.60 17.07 15.88
CA VAL A 7 10.50 18.03 15.64
C VAL A 7 10.61 19.25 16.57
N GLY A 8 10.92 19.03 17.85
CA GLY A 8 10.94 20.08 18.87
C GLY A 8 9.55 20.48 19.35
N MET A 9 9.49 21.29 20.42
CA MET A 9 8.21 21.77 20.96
C MET A 9 7.40 22.46 19.85
N LYS A 10 6.18 21.98 19.59
CA LYS A 10 5.30 22.49 18.53
C LYS A 10 5.98 22.60 17.15
N GLY A 11 6.92 21.72 16.84
CA GLY A 11 7.61 21.69 15.54
C GLY A 11 8.64 22.79 15.31
N ILE A 12 9.04 23.55 16.34
CA ILE A 12 9.95 24.70 16.18
C ILE A 12 11.23 24.34 15.40
N ARG A 13 11.80 23.15 15.63
CA ARG A 13 13.06 22.74 14.99
C ARG A 13 12.83 22.32 13.54
N ILE A 14 11.85 21.44 13.28
CA ILE A 14 11.57 20.99 11.92
C ILE A 14 11.11 22.14 11.02
N HIS A 15 10.27 23.06 11.54
CA HIS A 15 9.83 24.23 10.78
C HIS A 15 10.98 25.20 10.44
N ALA A 16 12.06 25.24 11.24
CA ALA A 16 13.23 26.04 10.89
C ALA A 16 13.92 25.47 9.64
N ILE A 17 14.11 24.16 9.59
CA ILE A 17 14.71 23.45 8.45
C ILE A 17 13.81 23.59 7.21
N VAL A 18 12.50 23.38 7.33
CA VAL A 18 11.53 23.57 6.24
C VAL A 18 11.64 24.96 5.61
N ARG A 19 11.80 26.01 6.42
CA ARG A 19 11.97 27.39 5.90
C ARG A 19 13.29 27.58 5.16
N GLU A 20 14.37 26.96 5.62
CA GLU A 20 15.67 27.00 4.93
C GLU A 20 15.62 26.24 3.59
N LEU A 21 14.81 25.18 3.52
CA LEU A 21 14.54 24.40 2.30
C LEU A 21 13.37 24.95 1.47
N GLN A 22 13.18 26.27 1.45
CA GLN A 22 12.19 26.95 0.60
C GLN A 22 10.74 26.44 0.78
N ASN A 23 10.38 26.04 2.00
CA ASN A 23 9.09 25.45 2.37
C ASN A 23 8.83 24.07 1.74
N GLU A 24 9.87 23.26 1.54
CA GLU A 24 9.71 21.84 1.25
C GLU A 24 9.08 21.12 2.45
N ASN A 25 8.06 20.30 2.20
CA ASN A 25 7.41 19.50 3.25
C ASN A 25 8.34 18.36 3.68
N ILE A 26 8.51 18.18 4.99
CA ILE A 26 9.36 17.14 5.57
C ILE A 26 8.55 16.34 6.57
N ASP A 27 8.46 15.04 6.35
CA ASP A 27 7.86 14.09 7.28
C ASP A 27 8.95 13.37 8.08
N VAL A 28 8.72 13.21 9.38
CA VAL A 28 9.66 12.55 10.30
C VAL A 28 8.97 11.32 10.87
N ILE A 29 9.48 10.14 10.50
CA ILE A 29 8.93 8.86 10.94
C ILE A 29 9.85 8.16 11.93
N ASN A 30 9.27 7.30 12.78
CA ASN A 30 10.05 6.45 13.67
C ASN A 30 10.66 5.28 12.90
N TYR A 31 11.99 5.19 12.89
CA TYR A 31 12.69 4.02 12.37
C TYR A 31 12.31 2.74 13.14
N THR A 32 12.30 1.62 12.43
CA THR A 32 12.20 0.27 12.99
C THR A 32 12.96 -0.69 12.09
N SER A 33 13.49 -1.78 12.66
CA SER A 33 14.16 -2.83 11.90
C SER A 33 13.18 -3.83 11.27
N ASP A 34 11.92 -3.83 11.69
CA ASP A 34 10.88 -4.63 11.04
C ASP A 34 10.47 -3.95 9.73
N LYS A 35 10.82 -4.58 8.60
CA LYS A 35 10.59 -4.01 7.27
C LYS A 35 9.11 -3.82 6.94
N HIS A 36 8.21 -4.68 7.44
CA HIS A 36 6.77 -4.51 7.23
C HIS A 36 6.27 -3.24 7.91
N GLU A 37 6.59 -3.08 9.19
CA GLU A 37 6.20 -1.89 9.97
C GLU A 37 6.89 -0.62 9.44
N PHE A 38 8.14 -0.73 8.96
CA PHE A 38 8.85 0.40 8.39
C PHE A 38 8.19 0.90 7.11
N ILE A 39 7.77 0.00 6.21
CA ILE A 39 7.04 0.34 4.99
C ILE A 39 5.70 0.99 5.33
N LYS A 40 4.95 0.46 6.30
CA LYS A 40 3.70 1.07 6.77
C LYS A 40 3.91 2.51 7.24
N ARG A 41 4.97 2.77 8.01
CA ARG A 41 5.32 4.13 8.47
C ARG A 41 5.77 5.04 7.34
N ALA A 42 6.51 4.51 6.38
CA ALA A 42 7.01 5.28 5.24
C ALA A 42 5.90 5.75 4.29
N LEU A 43 4.76 5.04 4.25
CA LEU A 43 3.60 5.41 3.44
C LEU A 43 2.63 6.39 4.13
N GLN A 44 2.90 6.80 5.38
CA GLN A 44 2.09 7.82 6.05
C GLN A 44 1.97 9.07 5.15
N PRO A 45 0.77 9.67 5.04
CA PRO A 45 -0.40 9.48 5.90
C PRO A 45 -1.37 8.36 5.46
N ALA A 46 -1.02 7.56 4.45
CA ALA A 46 -1.92 6.52 3.96
C ALA A 46 -2.08 5.38 4.97
N GLU A 47 -3.30 4.88 5.14
CA GLU A 47 -3.57 3.68 5.94
C GLU A 47 -3.26 2.41 5.12
N VAL A 48 -2.46 1.52 5.72
CA VAL A 48 -2.00 0.28 5.09
C VAL A 48 -2.59 -0.92 5.81
N LEU A 49 -3.36 -1.72 5.08
CA LEU A 49 -3.99 -2.94 5.59
C LEU A 49 -2.97 -4.06 5.70
N LYS A 50 -2.27 -4.34 4.60
CA LYS A 50 -1.34 -5.46 4.48
C LYS A 50 -0.08 -5.06 3.73
N VAL A 51 1.04 -5.63 4.14
CA VAL A 51 2.31 -5.57 3.42
C VAL A 51 2.77 -7.01 3.22
N GLU A 52 3.06 -7.37 1.99
CA GLU A 52 3.67 -8.65 1.63
C GLU A 52 5.03 -8.37 1.02
N LEU A 53 6.05 -9.02 1.55
CA LEU A 53 7.41 -8.93 1.03
C LEU A 53 7.74 -10.19 0.25
N ASP A 54 8.51 -10.03 -0.83
CA ASP A 54 9.14 -11.15 -1.50
C ASP A 54 10.23 -11.80 -0.62
N GLU A 55 10.74 -12.96 -1.05
CA GLU A 55 11.74 -13.73 -0.28
C GLU A 55 13.03 -12.94 -0.05
N GLU A 56 13.41 -12.07 -1.00
CA GLU A 56 14.62 -11.23 -0.91
C GLU A 56 14.37 -9.91 -0.17
N GLY A 57 13.12 -9.56 0.12
CA GLY A 57 12.68 -8.30 0.70
C GLY A 57 13.00 -7.09 -0.17
N LYS A 58 13.13 -7.24 -1.49
CA LYS A 58 13.38 -6.16 -2.44
C LYS A 58 12.10 -5.56 -3.00
N ASN A 59 11.01 -6.31 -2.99
CA ASN A 59 9.73 -5.93 -3.54
C ASN A 59 8.65 -6.10 -2.47
N ALA A 60 7.77 -5.11 -2.36
CA ALA A 60 6.69 -5.07 -1.40
C ALA A 60 5.35 -4.80 -2.09
N SER A 61 4.40 -5.72 -1.94
CA SER A 61 3.00 -5.51 -2.33
C SER A 61 2.22 -4.99 -1.13
N VAL A 62 1.65 -3.80 -1.27
CA VAL A 62 0.95 -3.08 -0.20
C VAL A 62 -0.52 -2.97 -0.54
N LEU A 63 -1.37 -3.54 0.31
CA LEU A 63 -2.81 -3.40 0.22
C LEU A 63 -3.28 -2.21 1.06
N VAL A 64 -4.05 -1.31 0.45
CA VAL A 64 -4.64 -0.13 1.09
C VAL A 64 -6.14 -0.05 0.80
N PRO A 65 -6.95 0.62 1.64
CA PRO A 65 -8.32 0.94 1.30
C PRO A 65 -8.41 1.74 -0.02
N ALA A 66 -9.52 1.60 -0.75
CA ALA A 66 -9.67 2.22 -2.08
C ALA A 66 -9.54 3.76 -2.05
N ASP A 67 -9.95 4.41 -0.96
CA ASP A 67 -9.86 5.86 -0.74
C ASP A 67 -8.45 6.32 -0.30
N GLU A 68 -7.61 5.42 0.19
CA GLU A 68 -6.24 5.70 0.64
C GLU A 68 -5.20 5.60 -0.49
N VAL A 69 -5.54 4.98 -1.63
CA VAL A 69 -4.66 4.82 -2.80
C VAL A 69 -4.02 6.14 -3.22
N SER A 70 -4.81 7.22 -3.27
CA SER A 70 -4.32 8.54 -3.69
C SER A 70 -3.25 9.08 -2.73
N LYS A 71 -3.41 8.86 -1.42
CA LYS A 71 -2.45 9.27 -0.40
C LYS A 71 -1.19 8.41 -0.46
N ALA A 72 -1.34 7.09 -0.64
CA ALA A 72 -0.22 6.16 -0.75
C ALA A 72 0.68 6.49 -1.95
N ILE A 73 0.09 6.77 -3.11
CA ILE A 73 0.83 7.19 -4.30
C ILE A 73 1.39 8.61 -4.12
N GLY A 74 0.56 9.53 -3.62
CA GLY A 74 0.87 10.95 -3.51
C GLY A 74 0.85 11.68 -4.86
N LYS A 75 0.85 13.01 -4.83
CA LYS A 75 0.81 13.84 -6.04
C LYS A 75 2.01 13.54 -6.94
N GLY A 76 1.76 13.05 -8.15
CA GLY A 76 2.81 12.69 -9.11
C GLY A 76 3.70 11.51 -8.65
N GLY A 77 3.20 10.64 -7.77
CA GLY A 77 3.95 9.48 -7.28
C GLY A 77 5.04 9.84 -6.27
N VAL A 78 5.02 11.04 -5.70
CA VAL A 78 6.10 11.50 -4.81
C VAL A 78 6.15 10.66 -3.54
N ASN A 79 5.01 10.33 -2.94
CA ASN A 79 4.98 9.63 -1.64
C ASN A 79 5.52 8.21 -1.78
N ILE A 80 4.95 7.42 -2.69
CA ILE A 80 5.41 6.04 -2.96
C ILE A 80 6.89 6.00 -3.33
N ARG A 81 7.39 6.95 -4.13
CA ARG A 81 8.80 7.02 -4.52
C ARG A 81 9.73 7.35 -3.34
N LEU A 82 9.31 8.22 -2.43
CA LEU A 82 10.06 8.53 -1.22
C LEU A 82 10.06 7.33 -0.26
N ALA A 83 8.91 6.68 -0.09
CA ALA A 83 8.78 5.48 0.73
C ALA A 83 9.67 4.33 0.21
N SER A 84 9.65 4.07 -1.10
CA SER A 84 10.50 3.04 -1.72
C SER A 84 11.99 3.31 -1.53
N LYS A 85 12.41 4.58 -1.68
CA LYS A 85 13.79 4.99 -1.42
C LYS A 85 14.17 4.84 0.04
N LEU A 86 13.29 5.24 0.95
CA LEU A 86 13.53 5.20 2.39
C LEU A 86 13.62 3.76 2.91
N ALA A 87 12.77 2.87 2.40
CA ALA A 87 12.74 1.46 2.76
C ALA A 87 13.73 0.58 1.98
N GLU A 88 14.45 1.16 1.01
CA GLU A 88 15.31 0.44 0.06
C GLU A 88 14.58 -0.79 -0.51
N CYS A 89 13.38 -0.55 -1.03
CA CYS A 89 12.42 -1.56 -1.48
C CYS A 89 11.57 -0.98 -2.61
N GLU A 90 11.35 -1.71 -3.70
CA GLU A 90 10.28 -1.37 -4.63
C GLU A 90 8.93 -1.63 -3.95
N ILE A 91 7.99 -0.69 -4.07
CA ILE A 91 6.69 -0.75 -3.42
C ILE A 91 5.62 -0.62 -4.48
N ASP A 92 4.73 -1.60 -4.56
CA ASP A 92 3.54 -1.59 -5.41
C ASP A 92 2.29 -1.47 -4.52
N VAL A 93 1.40 -0.54 -4.86
CA VAL A 93 0.18 -0.27 -4.09
C VAL A 93 -1.03 -0.84 -4.81
N TYR A 94 -1.75 -1.70 -4.10
CA TYR A 94 -2.99 -2.32 -4.52
C TYR A 94 -4.13 -1.79 -3.65
N ARG A 95 -5.27 -1.53 -4.28
CA ARG A 95 -6.51 -1.21 -3.56
C ARG A 95 -7.16 -2.49 -3.08
N GLU A 96 -7.72 -2.45 -1.88
CA GLU A 96 -8.72 -3.42 -1.46
C GLU A 96 -9.93 -3.29 -2.40
N VAL A 97 -10.38 -4.43 -2.91
CA VAL A 97 -11.57 -4.57 -3.74
C VAL A 97 -12.54 -5.37 -2.90
N GLU A 98 -13.71 -4.80 -2.62
CA GLU A 98 -14.77 -5.49 -1.87
C GLU A 98 -15.25 -6.70 -2.67
N GLU A 99 -15.71 -7.76 -2.00
CA GLU A 99 -16.24 -8.96 -2.66
C GLU A 99 -17.42 -8.64 -3.59
N GLU A 100 -18.13 -7.53 -3.37
CA GLU A 100 -19.22 -7.06 -4.25
C GLU A 100 -18.73 -6.59 -5.63
N ASP A 101 -17.44 -6.26 -5.79
CA ASP A 101 -16.82 -5.90 -7.07
C ASP A 101 -16.21 -7.14 -7.78
N ASP A 102 -16.25 -8.33 -7.17
CA ASP A 102 -15.79 -9.58 -7.77
C ASP A 102 -16.86 -10.15 -8.70
N ILE A 103 -16.46 -10.68 -9.84
CA ILE A 103 -17.40 -11.13 -10.87
C ILE A 103 -17.75 -12.60 -10.61
N ASP A 104 -19.05 -12.88 -10.45
CA ASP A 104 -19.57 -14.24 -10.32
C ASP A 104 -19.25 -15.03 -11.60
N LEU A 105 -18.67 -16.22 -11.45
CA LEU A 105 -18.34 -17.08 -12.58
C LEU A 105 -19.58 -17.53 -13.37
N ALA A 106 -20.76 -17.50 -12.75
CA ALA A 106 -22.02 -17.75 -13.42
C ALA A 106 -22.29 -16.76 -14.58
N GLU A 107 -21.75 -15.54 -14.53
CA GLU A 107 -21.86 -14.57 -15.63
C GLU A 107 -21.11 -15.03 -16.90
N PHE A 108 -20.12 -15.91 -16.77
CA PHE A 108 -19.34 -16.43 -17.88
C PHE A 108 -19.79 -17.83 -18.35
N GLU A 109 -20.96 -18.31 -17.92
CA GLU A 109 -21.53 -19.59 -18.39
C GLU A 109 -21.68 -19.63 -19.92
N GLU A 110 -21.98 -18.49 -20.56
CA GLU A 110 -22.13 -18.40 -22.02
C GLU A 110 -20.79 -18.54 -22.76
N ASP A 111 -19.69 -18.05 -22.19
CA ASP A 111 -18.36 -18.05 -22.80
C ASP A 111 -17.61 -19.38 -22.59
N PHE A 112 -17.67 -19.94 -21.37
CA PHE A 112 -16.90 -21.14 -21.00
C PHE A 112 -17.74 -22.43 -20.92
N GLY A 113 -19.06 -22.31 -20.97
CA GLY A 113 -19.98 -23.43 -20.88
C GLY A 113 -20.23 -23.91 -19.45
N LYS A 114 -21.47 -24.33 -19.21
CA LYS A 114 -21.97 -24.73 -17.87
C LYS A 114 -21.15 -25.81 -17.17
N GLU A 115 -20.62 -26.78 -17.92
CA GLU A 115 -19.82 -27.87 -17.36
C GLU A 115 -18.49 -27.37 -16.77
N ALA A 116 -17.85 -26.38 -17.42
CA ALA A 116 -16.60 -25.81 -16.94
C ALA A 116 -16.81 -24.96 -15.69
N ILE A 117 -17.87 -24.13 -15.68
CA ILE A 117 -18.22 -23.32 -14.50
C ILE A 117 -18.60 -24.22 -13.31
N GLN A 118 -19.38 -25.28 -13.54
CA GLN A 118 -19.76 -26.22 -12.48
C GLN A 118 -18.55 -26.94 -11.87
N ALA A 119 -17.56 -27.31 -12.69
CA ALA A 119 -16.34 -27.93 -12.19
C ALA A 119 -15.50 -26.98 -11.31
N LEU A 120 -15.52 -25.68 -11.62
CA LEU A 120 -14.86 -24.65 -10.80
C LEU A 120 -15.61 -24.42 -9.47
N HIS A 121 -16.95 -24.38 -9.49
CA HIS A 121 -17.75 -24.31 -8.26
C HIS A 121 -17.53 -25.51 -7.34
N GLU A 122 -17.38 -26.73 -7.88
CA GLU A 122 -17.13 -27.93 -7.07
C GLU A 122 -15.80 -27.91 -6.31
N ILE A 123 -14.83 -27.12 -6.78
CA ILE A 123 -13.55 -26.91 -6.09
C ILE A 123 -13.52 -25.62 -5.26
N GLY A 124 -14.65 -24.90 -5.14
CA GLY A 124 -14.79 -23.68 -4.35
C GLY A 124 -14.28 -22.41 -5.04
N CYS A 125 -14.11 -22.45 -6.36
CA CYS A 125 -13.80 -21.28 -7.16
C CYS A 125 -15.12 -20.72 -7.71
N ASP A 126 -15.72 -19.78 -6.99
CA ASP A 126 -17.03 -19.20 -7.31
C ASP A 126 -16.94 -17.83 -8.01
N THR A 127 -15.76 -17.19 -7.97
CA THR A 127 -15.56 -15.86 -8.55
C THR A 127 -14.34 -15.78 -9.45
N ALA A 128 -14.29 -14.77 -10.33
CA ALA A 128 -13.15 -14.52 -11.20
C ALA A 128 -11.83 -14.41 -10.43
N ARG A 129 -11.83 -13.78 -9.25
CA ARG A 129 -10.64 -13.70 -8.39
C ARG A 129 -10.21 -15.06 -7.85
N ALA A 130 -11.15 -15.95 -7.54
CA ALA A 130 -10.85 -17.27 -6.97
C ALA A 130 -10.15 -18.24 -7.97
N VAL A 131 -10.16 -17.89 -9.26
CA VAL A 131 -9.57 -18.70 -10.35
C VAL A 131 -8.15 -18.22 -10.73
N LEU A 132 -7.80 -16.97 -10.43
CA LEU A 132 -6.50 -16.35 -10.74
C LEU A 132 -5.40 -16.78 -9.76
#